data_AF-A0A914D149-F1
#
_entry.id   AF-A0A914D149-F1
#
_cell.length_a   1.000
_cell.length_b   1.000
_cell.length_c   1.000
_cell.angle_alpha   90.00
_cell.angle_beta   90.00
_cell.angle_gamma   90.00
#
_symmetry.space_group_name_H-M   'P 1'
#
loop_
_entity.id
_entity.type
_entity.pdbx_description
1 polymer ?
#
loop_
_entity_poly.entity_id
_entity_poly.type
_entity_poly.pdbx_seq_one_letter_code
_entity_poly.pdbx_strand_id
1 'polypeptide(L)'
;MTATSGNMKNNDTVRIEMCSNTPDDETSGKTWFSTTTANFITENQAATMTAINWASERKKKLRPWMEFFNFSEFGLPPLSGIFQRVNKNLDRFFSNYLCIFIVLLVYCIVTEYLLLLIAIALGGMFYTIYKQNKKGPLLIYGYEVPPSLLYSISIIISIPLFYLAEASHVLFLVFGTSLFVIFLHAFLYRNEEIPGAEFEKEPVHVEVNRSYAILPKQIVYLQPLPNEAVHYRTDVVQLVNGTLNLIEQGSSMQSSNTLVQDSGYHLIVDTASATDISAKEQMLRGLSEAKIFPGQIQFVLTTHGHPDHMGQANFFPNARHFFASYEYTGNNYIRTELYTSDAMRLTRNIEYDVSAIVHNVPDKGIVAVVGDLFYSKQDAESNGTEWNKDAWNPLVGYRNRKKVLCEADWIVPGHGEMFEITSGMRQIYKCPPKATTTVATPTAMPYTEQGVLENNILPVATGFRGSGNALHSFSSKMDFSGSESINGNIKSTNGPLYDAISRG
;
A
#
# COMPACT_ATOMS: atom_id res chain seq x y z
N MET A 1 41.55 6.50 40.40
CA MET A 1 41.35 5.11 40.86
C MET A 1 39.92 5.04 41.39
N THR A 2 38.97 4.25 40.92
CA THR A 2 38.94 3.08 40.02
C THR A 2 37.47 2.89 39.64
N ALA A 3 37.23 2.39 38.43
CA ALA A 3 35.92 2.02 37.90
C ALA A 3 35.36 0.73 38.53
N THR A 4 34.04 0.55 38.47
CA THR A 4 33.42 -0.74 38.12
C THR A 4 32.06 -0.51 37.45
N SER A 5 31.87 -1.23 36.35
CA SER A 5 30.73 -1.26 35.43
C SER A 5 29.61 -2.19 35.91
N GLY A 6 28.37 -1.88 35.55
CA GLY A 6 27.23 -2.80 35.65
C GLY A 6 26.32 -2.65 34.43
N ASN A 7 26.34 -3.66 33.57
CA ASN A 7 25.55 -3.82 32.34
C ASN A 7 24.08 -4.13 32.68
N MET A 8 23.11 -3.51 31.99
CA MET A 8 21.83 -4.16 31.71
C MET A 8 21.18 -3.60 30.44
N LYS A 9 21.08 -4.49 29.44
CA LYS A 9 20.36 -4.31 28.19
C LYS A 9 18.87 -4.51 28.46
N ASN A 10 18.01 -3.62 27.97
CA ASN A 10 16.60 -3.94 27.71
C ASN A 10 16.30 -3.70 26.22
N ASN A 11 16.01 -4.81 25.53
CA ASN A 11 15.39 -4.85 24.22
C ASN A 11 13.87 -4.81 24.44
N ASP A 12 13.25 -3.66 24.18
CA ASP A 12 11.78 -3.60 24.08
C ASP A 12 11.38 -3.75 22.61
N THR A 13 11.05 -4.99 22.25
CA THR A 13 10.30 -5.32 21.04
C THR A 13 8.87 -4.79 21.15
N VAL A 14 8.53 -3.84 20.29
CA VAL A 14 7.17 -3.34 20.08
C VAL A 14 6.27 -4.48 19.56
N ARG A 15 5.31 -4.90 20.38
CA ARG A 15 4.15 -5.72 19.96
C ARG A 15 3.09 -4.78 19.40
N ILE A 16 2.60 -5.09 18.19
CA ILE A 16 1.40 -4.48 17.64
C ILE A 16 0.20 -5.25 18.21
N GLU A 17 -0.51 -4.65 19.16
CA GLU A 17 -1.84 -5.08 19.57
C GLU A 17 -2.87 -4.55 18.56
N MET A 18 -3.69 -5.46 18.02
CA MET A 18 -4.90 -5.09 17.27
C MET A 18 -6.04 -4.90 18.27
N CYS A 19 -6.79 -3.81 18.11
CA CYS A 19 -7.92 -3.43 18.96
C CYS A 19 -8.92 -4.57 19.19
N SER A 20 -9.10 -4.97 20.45
CA SER A 20 -10.32 -5.64 20.91
C SER A 20 -10.80 -4.93 22.17
N ASN A 21 -11.85 -4.12 22.05
CA ASN A 21 -12.61 -3.62 23.18
C ASN A 21 -13.66 -4.67 23.56
N THR A 22 -13.62 -5.15 24.80
CA THR A 22 -14.82 -5.63 25.50
C THR A 22 -14.81 -5.04 26.91
N PRO A 23 -15.93 -4.49 27.40
CA PRO A 23 -16.00 -3.98 28.76
C PRO A 23 -16.18 -5.12 29.75
N ASP A 24 -15.39 -5.10 30.81
CA ASP A 24 -15.59 -5.92 32.00
C ASP A 24 -16.74 -5.34 32.82
N ASP A 25 -17.75 -6.16 33.12
CA ASP A 25 -18.70 -5.90 34.20
C ASP A 25 -18.80 -7.13 35.12
N GLU A 26 -18.90 -6.83 36.41
CA GLU A 26 -18.80 -7.74 37.53
C GLU A 26 -20.13 -8.46 37.87
N THR A 27 -19.98 -9.57 38.59
CA THR A 27 -20.94 -10.24 39.48
C THR A 27 -21.98 -11.21 38.90
N SER A 28 -21.83 -12.50 39.24
CA SER A 28 -22.69 -13.22 40.21
C SER A 28 -22.55 -14.74 40.03
N GLY A 29 -22.35 -15.45 41.14
CA GLY A 29 -22.12 -16.90 41.13
C GLY A 29 -23.36 -17.72 40.79
N LYS A 30 -23.14 -18.94 40.27
CA LYS A 30 -23.93 -20.15 40.56
C LYS A 30 -23.35 -21.43 39.91
N THR A 31 -23.31 -22.47 40.74
CA THR A 31 -23.48 -23.92 40.45
C THR A 31 -22.36 -24.73 39.79
N TRP A 32 -21.77 -25.62 40.60
CA TRP A 32 -20.61 -26.50 40.37
C TRP A 32 -20.95 -27.91 39.82
N PHE A 33 -22.03 -28.09 39.05
CA PHE A 33 -22.40 -29.43 38.56
C PHE A 33 -22.83 -29.53 37.08
N SER A 34 -22.31 -28.67 36.19
CA SER A 34 -22.42 -28.90 34.72
C SER A 34 -21.11 -28.74 33.93
N THR A 35 -19.99 -28.50 34.60
CA THR A 35 -18.78 -27.94 33.98
C THR A 35 -17.96 -28.94 33.14
N THR A 36 -18.16 -30.25 33.29
CA THR A 36 -17.26 -31.22 32.64
C THR A 36 -17.59 -31.50 31.17
N THR A 37 -18.85 -31.42 30.73
CA THR A 37 -19.23 -31.67 29.31
C THR A 37 -19.20 -30.42 28.45
N ALA A 38 -19.41 -29.23 29.03
CA ALA A 38 -19.28 -27.96 28.32
C ALA A 38 -17.80 -27.66 27.97
N ASN A 39 -16.87 -27.94 28.89
CA ASN A 39 -15.44 -27.65 28.70
C ASN A 39 -14.79 -28.47 27.57
N PHE A 40 -15.20 -29.72 27.35
CA PHE A 40 -14.65 -30.54 26.25
C PHE A 40 -15.16 -30.15 24.85
N ILE A 41 -16.36 -29.57 24.76
CA ILE A 41 -16.89 -29.05 23.48
C ILE A 41 -16.28 -27.68 23.18
N THR A 42 -16.13 -26.82 24.20
CA THR A 42 -15.51 -25.50 24.05
C THR A 42 -14.01 -25.57 23.76
N GLU A 43 -13.25 -26.51 24.35
CA GLU A 43 -11.82 -26.68 24.05
C GLU A 43 -11.57 -27.17 22.61
N ASN A 44 -12.37 -28.13 22.11
CA ASN A 44 -12.25 -28.61 20.74
C ASN A 44 -12.69 -27.57 19.71
N GLN A 45 -13.73 -26.78 20.01
CA GLN A 45 -14.14 -25.65 19.18
C GLN A 45 -13.12 -24.50 19.22
N ALA A 46 -12.52 -24.22 20.37
CA ALA A 46 -11.48 -23.21 20.54
C ALA A 46 -10.19 -23.61 19.80
N ALA A 47 -9.76 -24.86 19.89
CA ALA A 47 -8.61 -25.38 19.15
C ALA A 47 -8.85 -25.32 17.63
N THR A 48 -10.05 -25.70 17.17
CA THR A 48 -10.44 -25.61 15.76
C THR A 48 -10.48 -24.16 15.27
N MET A 49 -11.07 -23.25 16.05
CA MET A 49 -11.13 -21.83 15.72
C MET A 49 -9.73 -21.19 15.72
N THR A 50 -8.86 -21.59 16.65
CA THR A 50 -7.47 -21.15 16.71
C THR A 50 -6.69 -21.61 15.47
N ALA A 51 -6.87 -22.86 15.04
CA ALA A 51 -6.22 -23.39 13.84
C ALA A 51 -6.72 -22.70 12.57
N ILE A 52 -8.03 -22.45 12.44
CA ILE A 52 -8.62 -21.74 11.30
C ILE A 52 -8.13 -20.29 11.24
N ASN A 53 -8.11 -19.60 12.38
CA ASN A 53 -7.63 -18.22 12.46
C ASN A 53 -6.13 -18.15 12.13
N TRP A 54 -5.33 -19.06 12.67
CA TRP A 54 -3.91 -19.16 12.34
C TRP A 54 -3.68 -19.43 10.85
N ALA A 55 -4.44 -20.35 10.25
CA ALA A 55 -4.34 -20.65 8.82
C ALA A 55 -4.73 -19.44 7.95
N SER A 56 -5.79 -18.71 8.34
CA SER A 56 -6.21 -17.47 7.70
C SER A 56 -5.12 -16.39 7.76
N GLU A 57 -4.49 -16.21 8.91
CA GLU A 57 -3.35 -15.29 9.06
C GLU A 57 -2.13 -15.72 8.24
N ARG A 58 -1.81 -17.02 8.18
CA ARG A 58 -0.71 -17.53 7.36
C ARG A 58 -0.98 -17.30 5.87
N LYS A 59 -2.23 -17.46 5.42
CA LYS A 59 -2.66 -17.14 4.05
C LYS A 59 -2.48 -15.65 3.72
N LYS A 60 -2.82 -14.75 4.65
CA LYS A 60 -2.59 -13.30 4.48
C LYS A 60 -1.10 -12.94 4.39
N LYS A 61 -0.24 -13.69 5.07
CA LYS A 61 1.24 -13.51 5.06
C LYS A 61 1.94 -14.24 3.90
N LEU A 62 1.20 -14.96 3.05
CA LEU A 62 1.76 -15.65 1.89
C LEU A 62 2.22 -14.62 0.86
N ARG A 63 3.50 -14.68 0.47
CA ARG A 63 4.02 -13.84 -0.60
C ARG A 63 3.64 -14.41 -1.95
N PRO A 64 3.46 -13.57 -2.99
CA PRO A 64 3.22 -14.05 -4.35
C PRO A 64 4.30 -15.05 -4.78
N TRP A 65 3.89 -16.17 -5.38
CA TRP A 65 4.85 -17.18 -5.86
C TRP A 65 5.81 -16.65 -6.91
N MET A 66 5.40 -15.64 -7.70
CA MET A 66 6.28 -14.96 -8.66
C MET A 66 7.41 -14.18 -7.97
N GLU A 67 7.20 -13.67 -6.76
CA GLU A 67 8.26 -13.07 -5.95
C GLU A 67 9.19 -14.16 -5.43
N PHE A 68 8.63 -15.25 -4.88
CA PHE A 68 9.42 -16.38 -4.37
C PHE A 68 10.32 -17.03 -5.44
N PHE A 69 9.81 -17.21 -6.66
CA PHE A 69 10.57 -17.79 -7.77
C PHE A 69 11.26 -16.75 -8.66
N ASN A 70 11.55 -15.55 -8.13
CA ASN A 70 12.27 -14.55 -8.90
C ASN A 70 13.78 -14.87 -8.94
N PHE A 71 14.17 -15.71 -9.90
CA PHE A 71 15.56 -16.15 -10.05
C PHE A 71 16.55 -15.01 -10.37
N SER A 72 16.09 -13.84 -10.82
CA SER A 72 16.99 -12.67 -11.02
C SER A 72 17.57 -12.17 -9.70
N GLU A 73 16.86 -12.40 -8.60
CA GLU A 73 17.29 -12.01 -7.25
C GLU A 73 18.20 -13.04 -6.60
N PHE A 74 18.55 -14.13 -7.28
CA PHE A 74 19.38 -15.16 -6.68
C PHE A 74 20.85 -14.80 -6.87
N GLY A 75 21.62 -14.87 -5.79
CA GLY A 75 23.07 -14.76 -5.88
C GLY A 75 23.76 -14.98 -4.55
N LEU A 76 25.03 -15.38 -4.64
CA LEU A 76 25.84 -15.73 -3.50
C LEU A 76 25.99 -14.53 -2.54
N PRO A 77 25.70 -14.71 -1.23
CA PRO A 77 25.93 -13.68 -0.23
C PRO A 77 27.44 -13.51 0.05
N PRO A 78 27.88 -12.30 0.42
CA PRO A 78 29.19 -12.10 1.03
C PRO A 78 29.25 -12.85 2.37
N LEU A 79 30.46 -13.29 2.77
CA LEU A 79 30.66 -14.01 4.02
C LEU A 79 30.20 -13.19 5.24
N SER A 80 30.38 -11.87 5.18
CA SER A 80 29.84 -10.89 6.12
C SER A 80 28.34 -10.67 5.86
N GLY A 81 27.49 -11.47 6.49
CA GLY A 81 26.03 -11.24 6.48
C GLY A 81 25.16 -12.43 6.08
N ILE A 82 25.75 -13.63 5.89
CA ILE A 82 24.99 -14.86 5.59
C ILE A 82 23.86 -15.08 6.59
N PHE A 83 24.17 -15.02 7.90
CA PHE A 83 23.19 -15.27 8.95
C PHE A 83 22.03 -14.26 8.92
N GLN A 84 22.35 -12.97 8.74
CA GLN A 84 21.34 -11.91 8.67
C GLN A 84 20.45 -12.06 7.44
N ARG A 85 21.02 -12.42 6.29
CA ARG A 85 20.26 -12.70 5.07
C ARG A 85 19.31 -13.88 5.26
N VAL A 86 19.82 -15.01 5.77
CA VAL A 86 19.02 -16.21 5.99
C VAL A 86 17.88 -15.92 6.95
N ASN A 87 18.14 -15.30 8.10
CA ASN A 87 17.10 -14.98 9.07
C ASN A 87 16.01 -14.07 8.48
N LYS A 88 16.42 -13.04 7.75
CA LYS A 88 15.48 -12.12 7.09
C LYS A 88 14.64 -12.81 6.01
N ASN A 89 15.23 -13.71 5.23
CA ASN A 89 14.50 -14.47 4.22
C ASN A 89 13.58 -15.53 4.85
N LEU A 90 13.96 -16.12 5.98
CA LEU A 90 13.09 -16.98 6.79
C LEU A 90 11.86 -16.22 7.25
N ASP A 91 12.02 -15.00 7.78
CA ASP A 91 10.91 -14.16 8.22
C ASP A 91 10.03 -13.70 7.03
N ARG A 92 10.66 -13.32 5.90
CA ARG A 92 9.97 -12.79 4.71
C ARG A 92 9.09 -13.84 4.02
N PHE A 93 9.59 -15.06 3.88
CA PHE A 93 8.97 -16.13 3.09
C PHE A 93 8.46 -17.31 3.94
N PHE A 94 8.34 -17.15 5.26
CA PHE A 94 7.89 -18.20 6.18
C PHE A 94 6.63 -18.94 5.69
N SER A 95 5.60 -18.21 5.27
CA SER A 95 4.35 -18.80 4.76
C SER A 95 4.54 -19.58 3.45
N ASN A 96 5.45 -19.16 2.57
CA ASN A 96 5.77 -19.87 1.34
C ASN A 96 6.54 -21.16 1.64
N TYR A 97 7.52 -21.11 2.54
CA TYR A 97 8.26 -22.29 3.01
C TYR A 97 7.34 -23.32 3.67
N LEU A 98 6.39 -22.86 4.49
CA LEU A 98 5.37 -23.73 5.09
C LEU A 98 4.52 -24.42 4.01
N CYS A 99 4.16 -23.71 2.94
CA CYS A 99 3.40 -24.30 1.84
C CYS A 99 4.23 -25.35 1.07
N ILE A 100 5.50 -25.06 0.77
CA ILE A 100 6.43 -26.05 0.16
C ILE A 100 6.57 -27.28 1.04
N PHE A 101 6.73 -27.09 2.35
CA PHE A 101 6.79 -28.20 3.31
C PHE A 101 5.53 -29.07 3.27
N ILE A 102 4.33 -28.47 3.27
CA ILE A 102 3.06 -29.20 3.19
C ILE A 102 2.93 -29.95 1.85
N VAL A 103 3.30 -29.32 0.73
CA VAL A 103 3.26 -29.95 -0.60
C VAL A 103 4.22 -31.14 -0.66
N LEU A 104 5.45 -30.99 -0.15
CA LEU A 104 6.43 -32.08 -0.07
C LEU A 104 5.95 -33.21 0.85
N LEU A 105 5.33 -32.88 1.98
CA LEU A 105 4.75 -33.85 2.91
C LEU A 105 3.65 -34.68 2.22
N VAL A 106 2.72 -34.01 1.52
CA VAL A 106 1.64 -34.69 0.77
C VAL A 106 2.22 -35.55 -0.35
N TYR A 107 3.19 -35.02 -1.12
CA TYR A 107 3.87 -35.77 -2.17
C TYR A 107 4.49 -37.05 -1.62
N CYS A 108 5.23 -36.98 -0.51
CA CYS A 108 5.87 -38.14 0.12
C CYS A 108 4.86 -39.18 0.63
N ILE A 109 3.73 -38.72 1.19
CA ILE A 109 2.65 -39.63 1.64
C ILE A 109 2.00 -40.33 0.44
N VAL A 110 1.83 -39.64 -0.68
CA VAL A 110 1.18 -40.19 -1.88
C VAL A 110 2.10 -41.14 -2.65
N THR A 111 3.40 -40.86 -2.73
CA THR A 111 4.36 -41.75 -3.40
C THR A 111 4.60 -43.04 -2.62
N GLU A 112 4.47 -43.00 -1.29
CA GLU A 112 4.68 -44.15 -0.41
C GLU A 112 3.35 -44.82 -0.05
N TYR A 113 2.83 -45.61 -0.99
CA TYR A 113 1.52 -46.28 -0.88
C TYR A 113 1.39 -47.14 0.40
N LEU A 114 2.47 -47.75 0.89
CA LEU A 114 2.46 -48.57 2.09
C LEU A 114 2.25 -47.72 3.36
N LEU A 115 2.89 -46.55 3.45
CA LEU A 115 2.70 -45.59 4.53
C LEU A 115 1.26 -45.08 4.57
N LEU A 116 0.70 -44.79 3.40
CA LEU A 116 -0.70 -44.38 3.25
C LEU A 116 -1.68 -45.45 3.73
N LEU A 117 -1.46 -46.72 3.35
CA LEU A 117 -2.30 -47.84 3.79
C LEU A 117 -2.23 -48.05 5.31
N ILE A 118 -1.05 -47.96 5.92
CA ILE A 118 -0.88 -48.06 7.38
C ILE A 118 -1.57 -46.88 8.08
N ALA A 119 -1.46 -45.67 7.55
CA ALA A 119 -2.12 -44.49 8.11
C ALA A 119 -3.65 -44.59 8.04
N ILE A 120 -4.21 -45.07 6.92
CA ILE A 120 -5.64 -45.31 6.75
C ILE A 120 -6.12 -46.41 7.71
N ALA A 121 -5.38 -47.51 7.83
CA ALA A 121 -5.72 -48.60 8.75
C ALA A 121 -5.70 -48.15 10.21
N LEU A 122 -4.67 -47.39 10.62
CA LEU A 122 -4.56 -46.83 11.97
C LEU A 122 -5.68 -45.82 12.26
N GLY A 123 -5.96 -44.91 11.31
CA GLY A 123 -7.07 -43.96 11.41
C GLY A 123 -8.44 -44.67 11.49
N GLY A 124 -8.61 -45.75 10.73
CA GLY A 124 -9.77 -46.63 10.80
C GLY A 124 -9.92 -47.29 12.18
N MET A 125 -8.83 -47.81 12.74
CA MET A 125 -8.82 -48.37 14.10
C MET A 125 -9.12 -47.32 15.17
N PHE A 126 -8.57 -46.11 15.06
CA PHE A 126 -8.89 -45.03 15.99
C PHE A 126 -10.36 -44.62 15.88
N TYR A 127 -10.91 -44.56 14.67
CA TYR A 127 -12.31 -44.26 14.45
C TYR A 127 -13.23 -45.34 15.02
N THR A 128 -12.88 -46.63 14.89
CA THR A 128 -13.68 -47.72 15.49
C THR A 128 -13.62 -47.68 17.01
N ILE A 129 -12.43 -47.44 17.60
CA ILE A 129 -12.27 -47.24 19.05
C ILE A 129 -13.10 -46.04 19.52
N TYR A 130 -13.03 -44.90 18.84
CA TYR A 130 -13.83 -43.71 19.14
C TYR A 130 -15.34 -43.99 19.09
N LYS A 131 -15.81 -44.64 18.02
CA LYS A 131 -17.22 -44.98 17.84
C LYS A 131 -17.70 -45.97 18.88
N GLN A 132 -16.86 -46.95 19.27
CA GLN A 132 -17.18 -47.92 20.31
C GLN A 132 -17.30 -47.23 21.67
N ASN A 133 -16.37 -46.36 22.03
CA ASN A 133 -16.40 -45.63 23.31
C ASN A 133 -17.62 -44.70 23.43
N LYS A 134 -18.15 -44.18 22.32
CA LYS A 134 -19.44 -43.44 22.32
C LYS A 134 -20.65 -44.33 22.61
N LYS A 135 -20.60 -45.62 22.30
CA LYS A 135 -21.69 -46.58 22.56
C LYS A 135 -21.64 -47.18 23.97
N GLY A 136 -20.48 -47.16 24.61
CA GLY A 136 -20.25 -47.64 25.97
C GLY A 136 -18.84 -48.22 26.15
N PRO A 137 -18.38 -48.41 27.39
CA PRO A 137 -17.06 -48.95 27.67
C PRO A 137 -16.92 -50.39 27.14
N LEU A 138 -15.74 -50.72 26.61
CA LEU A 138 -15.44 -52.07 26.17
C LEU A 138 -15.16 -52.95 27.41
N LEU A 139 -16.02 -53.94 27.64
CA LEU A 139 -15.87 -54.89 28.74
C LEU A 139 -15.18 -56.16 28.25
N ILE A 140 -14.00 -56.48 28.81
CA ILE A 140 -13.29 -57.73 28.56
C ILE A 140 -13.28 -58.51 29.88
N TYR A 141 -13.89 -59.70 29.90
CA TYR A 141 -14.02 -60.54 31.10
C TYR A 141 -14.58 -59.81 32.34
N GLY A 142 -15.48 -58.84 32.12
CA GLY A 142 -16.12 -58.06 33.20
C GLY A 142 -15.33 -56.84 33.69
N TYR A 143 -14.13 -56.59 33.13
CA TYR A 143 -13.33 -55.40 33.43
C TYR A 143 -13.48 -54.35 32.33
N GLU A 144 -13.65 -53.08 32.71
CA GLU A 144 -13.67 -51.93 31.80
C GLU A 144 -12.27 -51.65 31.26
N VAL A 145 -12.13 -51.71 29.95
CA VAL A 145 -10.88 -51.37 29.26
C VAL A 145 -10.87 -49.88 28.95
N PRO A 146 -9.93 -49.11 29.52
CA PRO A 146 -9.89 -47.67 29.29
C PRO A 146 -9.52 -47.36 27.83
N PRO A 147 -10.11 -46.32 27.21
CA PRO A 147 -9.82 -45.94 25.83
C PRO A 147 -8.32 -45.65 25.58
N SER A 148 -7.65 -45.05 26.56
CA SER A 148 -6.21 -44.73 26.49
C SER A 148 -5.35 -45.97 26.27
N LEU A 149 -5.71 -47.11 26.85
CA LEU A 149 -5.00 -48.37 26.66
C LEU A 149 -5.20 -48.92 25.24
N LEU A 150 -6.41 -48.82 24.67
CA LEU A 150 -6.68 -49.25 23.29
C LEU A 150 -5.92 -48.41 22.27
N TYR A 151 -5.86 -47.09 22.46
CA TYR A 151 -5.03 -46.21 21.62
C TYR A 151 -3.54 -46.53 21.78
N SER A 152 -3.07 -46.80 23.01
CA SER A 152 -1.68 -47.14 23.28
C SER A 152 -1.25 -48.46 22.61
N ILE A 153 -2.08 -49.50 22.71
CA ILE A 153 -1.83 -50.79 22.04
C ILE A 153 -1.79 -50.61 20.51
N SER A 154 -2.73 -49.84 19.96
CA SER A 154 -2.78 -49.54 18.53
C SER A 154 -1.52 -48.82 18.04
N ILE A 155 -1.00 -47.88 18.82
CA ILE A 155 0.27 -47.19 18.53
C ILE A 155 1.44 -48.18 18.60
N ILE A 156 1.54 -49.00 19.64
CA ILE A 156 2.64 -49.99 19.81
C ILE A 156 2.70 -50.96 18.62
N ILE A 157 1.55 -51.47 18.17
CA ILE A 157 1.47 -52.38 17.01
C ILE A 157 1.83 -51.67 15.71
N SER A 158 1.54 -50.36 15.59
CA SER A 158 1.87 -49.60 14.39
C SER A 158 3.37 -49.31 14.22
N ILE A 159 4.16 -49.28 15.30
CA ILE A 159 5.59 -48.95 15.26
C ILE A 159 6.39 -49.92 14.34
N PRO A 160 6.28 -51.26 14.48
CA PRO A 160 6.92 -52.20 13.55
C PRO A 160 6.45 -52.03 12.10
N LEU A 161 5.17 -51.72 11.89
CA LEU A 161 4.61 -51.53 10.54
C LEU A 161 5.20 -50.29 9.86
N PHE A 162 5.35 -49.17 10.60
CA PHE A 162 6.01 -47.97 10.09
C PHE A 162 7.51 -48.19 9.83
N TYR A 163 8.18 -49.02 10.63
CA TYR A 163 9.56 -49.40 10.38
C TYR A 163 9.70 -50.22 9.09
N LEU A 164 8.82 -51.20 8.87
CA LEU A 164 8.77 -52.00 7.63
C LEU A 164 8.38 -51.18 6.40
N ALA A 165 7.59 -50.12 6.59
CA ALA A 165 7.25 -49.16 5.55
C ALA A 165 8.34 -48.10 5.31
N GLU A 166 9.54 -48.31 5.85
CA GLU A 166 10.70 -47.42 5.70
C GLU A 166 10.38 -45.96 6.04
N ALA A 167 9.48 -45.72 7.00
CA ALA A 167 9.03 -44.38 7.35
C ALA A 167 10.19 -43.45 7.74
N SER A 168 11.29 -44.01 8.25
CA SER A 168 12.53 -43.28 8.53
C SER A 168 13.09 -42.57 7.28
N HIS A 169 13.16 -43.24 6.13
CA HIS A 169 13.65 -42.63 4.88
C HIS A 169 12.74 -41.48 4.44
N VAL A 170 11.42 -41.66 4.54
CA VAL A 170 10.43 -40.63 4.21
C VAL A 170 10.56 -39.41 5.11
N LEU A 171 10.74 -39.62 6.42
CA LEU A 171 10.96 -38.52 7.37
C LEU A 171 12.26 -37.77 7.05
N PHE A 172 13.36 -38.49 6.79
CA PHE A 172 14.62 -37.85 6.36
C PHE A 172 14.47 -37.10 5.04
N LEU A 173 13.68 -37.62 4.09
CA LEU A 173 13.43 -36.95 2.82
C LEU A 173 12.61 -35.68 3.01
N VAL A 174 11.51 -35.75 3.77
CA VAL A 174 10.65 -34.58 4.02
C VAL A 174 11.42 -33.52 4.79
N PHE A 175 12.04 -33.84 5.92
CA PHE A 175 12.76 -32.87 6.72
C PHE A 175 14.06 -32.41 6.05
N GLY A 176 14.84 -33.32 5.49
CA GLY A 176 16.12 -33.00 4.86
C GLY A 176 15.95 -32.19 3.58
N THR A 177 15.03 -32.60 2.70
CA THR A 177 14.78 -31.88 1.44
C THR A 177 14.13 -30.53 1.69
N SER A 178 13.15 -30.45 2.61
CA SER A 178 12.54 -29.16 2.94
C SER A 178 13.57 -28.22 3.56
N LEU A 179 14.38 -28.69 4.52
CA LEU A 179 15.44 -27.90 5.14
C LEU A 179 16.44 -27.42 4.09
N PHE A 180 16.88 -28.30 3.18
CA PHE A 180 17.80 -27.95 2.11
C PHE A 180 17.20 -26.91 1.16
N VAL A 181 15.98 -27.11 0.65
CA VAL A 181 15.32 -26.18 -0.28
C VAL A 181 15.07 -24.82 0.38
N ILE A 182 14.60 -24.83 1.63
CA ILE A 182 14.33 -23.61 2.39
C ILE A 182 15.64 -22.85 2.65
N PHE A 183 16.69 -23.52 3.11
CA PHE A 183 17.98 -22.86 3.33
C PHE A 183 18.61 -22.38 2.03
N LEU A 184 18.56 -23.19 0.96
CA LEU A 184 19.11 -22.80 -0.34
C LEU A 184 18.43 -21.54 -0.85
N HIS A 185 17.09 -21.48 -0.78
CA HIS A 185 16.33 -20.29 -1.13
C HIS A 185 16.69 -19.11 -0.21
N ALA A 186 16.65 -19.29 1.12
CA ALA A 186 16.95 -18.23 2.08
C ALA A 186 18.40 -17.72 2.01
N PHE A 187 19.33 -18.56 1.56
CA PHE A 187 20.73 -18.20 1.35
C PHE A 187 20.94 -17.43 0.05
N LEU A 188 20.36 -17.90 -1.07
CA LEU A 188 20.58 -17.33 -2.39
C LEU A 188 19.74 -16.08 -2.66
N TYR A 189 18.54 -15.98 -2.10
CA TYR A 189 17.62 -14.86 -2.38
C TYR A 189 18.18 -13.54 -1.84
N ARG A 190 18.41 -12.55 -2.71
CA ARG A 190 18.97 -11.24 -2.35
C ARG A 190 17.93 -10.37 -1.66
N ASN A 191 18.39 -9.66 -0.64
CA ASN A 191 17.65 -8.56 -0.01
C ASN A 191 18.54 -7.32 -0.14
N GLU A 192 18.04 -6.28 -0.78
CA GLU A 192 18.79 -5.04 -1.09
C GLU A 192 19.14 -4.20 0.15
N GLU A 193 18.72 -4.62 1.35
CA GLU A 193 18.85 -3.85 2.59
C GLU A 193 19.94 -4.39 3.55
N ILE A 194 21.07 -4.92 3.05
CA ILE A 194 22.23 -5.22 3.91
C ILE A 194 23.26 -4.08 3.73
N PRO A 195 23.36 -3.13 4.68
CA PRO A 195 24.40 -2.12 4.64
C PRO A 195 25.74 -2.80 4.91
N GLY A 196 26.73 -2.60 4.03
CA GLY A 196 28.12 -2.98 4.30
C GLY A 196 28.71 -4.11 3.45
N ALA A 197 28.14 -4.44 2.31
CA ALA A 197 28.85 -5.21 1.28
C ALA A 197 29.02 -4.38 0.01
N GLU A 198 29.72 -3.24 0.15
CA GLU A 198 30.51 -2.68 -0.94
C GLU A 198 31.60 -3.70 -1.28
N PHE A 199 31.27 -4.64 -2.17
CA PHE A 199 32.30 -5.29 -2.98
C PHE A 199 32.47 -4.43 -4.21
N GLU A 200 33.54 -3.63 -4.15
CA GLU A 200 34.29 -3.01 -5.22
C GLU A 200 33.98 -3.66 -6.58
N LYS A 201 33.09 -3.04 -7.37
CA LYS A 201 33.00 -3.33 -8.79
C LYS A 201 33.99 -2.39 -9.47
N GLU A 202 35.08 -2.96 -9.97
CA GLU A 202 35.91 -2.30 -10.97
C GLU A 202 35.01 -1.73 -12.09
N PRO A 203 35.32 -0.53 -12.61
CA PRO A 203 34.51 0.12 -13.61
C PRO A 203 34.63 -0.66 -14.93
N VAL A 204 33.63 -1.49 -15.22
CA VAL A 204 33.43 -1.97 -16.59
C VAL A 204 33.00 -0.77 -17.41
N HIS A 205 33.90 -0.29 -18.26
CA HIS A 205 33.56 0.62 -19.34
C HIS A 205 32.57 -0.08 -20.28
N VAL A 206 31.28 0.07 -19.99
CA VAL A 206 30.22 -0.27 -20.93
C VAL A 206 29.91 1.00 -21.69
N GLU A 207 30.40 1.06 -22.91
CA GLU A 207 29.95 1.99 -23.93
C GLU A 207 28.45 1.73 -24.16
N VAL A 208 27.60 2.60 -23.59
CA VAL A 208 26.15 2.45 -23.66
C VAL A 208 25.71 2.78 -25.09
N ASN A 209 25.68 1.75 -25.94
CA ASN A 209 24.96 1.81 -27.18
C ASN A 209 23.46 1.90 -26.83
N ARG A 210 22.91 3.08 -27.05
CA ARG A 210 21.52 3.46 -26.80
C ARG A 210 20.63 2.60 -27.69
N SER A 211 20.14 1.47 -27.17
CA SER A 211 19.22 0.61 -27.88
C SER A 211 18.23 -0.01 -26.90
N TYR A 212 17.08 0.66 -26.81
CA TYR A 212 15.78 0.16 -26.36
C TYR A 212 15.76 -0.60 -25.03
N ALA A 213 15.66 0.15 -23.93
CA ALA A 213 14.92 -0.33 -22.77
C ALA A 213 13.50 -0.66 -23.24
N ILE A 214 13.11 -1.92 -23.12
CA ILE A 214 11.72 -2.33 -23.34
C ILE A 214 10.91 -1.78 -22.17
N LEU A 215 10.40 -0.56 -22.35
CA LEU A 215 9.38 0.03 -21.50
C LEU A 215 8.19 -0.95 -21.46
N PRO A 216 7.63 -1.27 -20.26
CA PRO A 216 6.38 -1.98 -20.21
C PRO A 216 5.34 -1.21 -21.04
N LYS A 217 4.60 -1.97 -21.86
CA LYS A 217 3.50 -1.56 -22.74
C LYS A 217 2.91 -0.21 -22.30
N GLN A 218 3.23 0.82 -23.08
CA GLN A 218 2.90 2.23 -22.88
C GLN A 218 1.58 2.41 -22.10
N ILE A 219 1.69 2.66 -20.79
CA ILE A 219 0.62 3.35 -20.07
C ILE A 219 0.52 4.67 -20.83
N VAL A 220 -0.62 4.92 -21.47
CA VAL A 220 -0.86 6.19 -22.16
C VAL A 220 -0.96 7.23 -21.06
N TYR A 221 0.18 7.77 -20.65
CA TYR A 221 0.23 8.91 -19.77
C TYR A 221 -0.52 10.04 -20.47
N LEU A 222 -1.56 10.55 -19.82
CA LEU A 222 -2.21 11.78 -20.28
C LEU A 222 -1.13 12.86 -20.34
N GLN A 223 -0.72 13.19 -21.56
CA GLN A 223 0.16 14.32 -21.78
C GLN A 223 -0.59 15.59 -21.34
N PRO A 224 0.13 16.63 -20.87
CA PRO A 224 -0.49 17.91 -20.58
C PRO A 224 -1.32 18.35 -21.79
N LEU A 225 -2.53 18.85 -21.54
CA LEU A 225 -3.49 19.19 -22.60
C LEU A 225 -2.81 20.12 -23.63
N PRO A 226 -2.77 19.77 -24.93
CA PRO A 226 -2.05 20.56 -25.92
C PRO A 226 -2.74 21.92 -26.16
N ASN A 227 -1.95 22.99 -25.96
CA ASN A 227 -2.16 24.40 -26.26
C ASN A 227 -3.42 24.80 -27.04
N GLU A 228 -4.33 25.47 -26.33
CA GLU A 228 -5.01 26.69 -26.75
C GLU A 228 -5.14 27.59 -25.50
N ALA A 229 -4.37 28.69 -25.45
CA ALA A 229 -4.47 29.74 -24.41
C ALA A 229 -4.45 29.30 -22.92
N VAL A 230 -3.76 28.20 -22.58
CA VAL A 230 -3.57 27.82 -21.17
C VAL A 230 -2.61 28.82 -20.54
N HIS A 231 -3.15 29.78 -19.79
CA HIS A 231 -2.36 30.54 -18.82
C HIS A 231 -1.54 29.53 -18.01
N TYR A 232 -0.22 29.71 -17.95
CA TYR A 232 0.72 28.97 -17.08
C TYR A 232 0.45 29.28 -15.60
N ARG A 233 -0.80 29.13 -15.17
CA ARG A 233 -1.27 29.52 -13.86
C ARG A 233 -1.26 28.29 -12.99
N THR A 234 -0.47 28.36 -11.93
CA THR A 234 -0.60 27.44 -10.82
C THR A 234 -1.80 27.87 -9.99
N ASP A 235 -2.68 26.95 -9.64
CA ASP A 235 -3.86 27.25 -8.82
C ASP A 235 -4.12 26.14 -7.83
N VAL A 236 -4.67 26.51 -6.68
CA VAL A 236 -5.02 25.58 -5.60
C VAL A 236 -6.42 25.90 -5.12
N VAL A 237 -7.33 24.96 -5.31
CA VAL A 237 -8.73 25.08 -4.95
C VAL A 237 -9.11 23.93 -4.03
N GLN A 238 -9.52 24.27 -2.81
CA GLN A 238 -10.13 23.30 -1.91
C GLN A 238 -11.57 23.04 -2.37
N LEU A 239 -11.82 21.85 -2.92
CA LEU A 239 -13.12 21.44 -3.45
C LEU A 239 -14.10 21.05 -2.34
N VAL A 240 -13.57 20.49 -1.26
CA VAL A 240 -14.32 20.12 -0.06
C VAL A 240 -13.56 20.67 1.14
N ASN A 241 -14.26 21.44 1.98
CA ASN A 241 -13.71 21.88 3.26
C ASN A 241 -13.86 20.74 4.26
N GLY A 242 -12.75 20.29 4.82
CA GLY A 242 -12.79 19.22 5.80
C GLY A 242 -13.47 19.65 7.11
N THR A 243 -13.97 18.70 7.89
CA THR A 243 -14.53 18.92 9.22
C THR A 243 -14.15 17.77 10.14
N LEU A 244 -13.94 18.06 11.42
CA LEU A 244 -13.74 17.07 12.47
C LEU A 244 -14.58 17.48 13.68
N ASN A 245 -15.51 16.61 14.06
CA ASN A 245 -16.37 16.79 15.22
C ASN A 245 -16.33 15.55 16.09
N LEU A 246 -16.12 15.73 17.40
CA LEU A 246 -16.24 14.66 18.36
C LEU A 246 -17.73 14.31 18.58
N ILE A 247 -18.05 13.02 18.59
CA ILE A 247 -19.38 12.49 18.86
C ILE A 247 -19.29 11.46 20.00
N GLU A 248 -20.42 11.09 20.60
CA GLU A 248 -20.45 10.27 21.83
C GLU A 248 -19.66 8.95 21.73
N GLN A 249 -19.66 8.30 20.56
CA GLN A 249 -18.98 7.01 20.32
C GLN A 249 -17.76 7.11 19.37
N GLY A 250 -17.23 8.31 19.11
CA GLY A 250 -16.09 8.48 18.22
C GLY A 250 -15.98 9.87 17.60
N SER A 251 -15.78 9.94 16.28
CA SER A 251 -15.66 11.20 15.56
C SER A 251 -16.40 11.16 14.23
N SER A 252 -16.98 12.29 13.87
CA SER A 252 -17.50 12.57 12.53
C SER A 252 -16.45 13.37 11.78
N MET A 253 -15.87 12.78 10.74
CA MET A 253 -14.76 13.35 9.98
C MET A 253 -15.12 13.45 8.50
N GLN A 254 -14.72 14.56 7.89
CA GLN A 254 -14.71 14.80 6.45
C GLN A 254 -13.35 15.38 6.10
N SER A 255 -12.68 14.80 5.10
CA SER A 255 -11.39 15.29 4.67
C SER A 255 -11.52 16.47 3.71
N SER A 256 -10.48 17.30 3.69
CA SER A 256 -10.28 18.28 2.62
C SER A 256 -9.89 17.58 1.33
N ASN A 257 -10.60 17.87 0.24
CA ASN A 257 -10.23 17.40 -1.09
C ASN A 257 -9.79 18.59 -1.93
N THR A 258 -8.60 18.51 -2.51
CA THR A 258 -7.97 19.69 -3.13
C THR A 258 -7.63 19.44 -4.57
N LEU A 259 -8.10 20.33 -5.46
CA LEU A 259 -7.65 20.41 -6.84
C LEU A 259 -6.42 21.31 -6.91
N VAL A 260 -5.35 20.79 -7.48
CA VAL A 260 -4.16 21.57 -7.84
C VAL A 260 -4.02 21.55 -9.36
N GLN A 261 -3.87 22.74 -9.94
CA GLN A 261 -3.60 22.91 -11.36
C GLN A 261 -2.22 23.53 -11.52
N ASP A 262 -1.39 22.96 -12.39
CA ASP A 262 -0.10 23.56 -12.72
C ASP A 262 0.28 23.29 -14.17
N SER A 263 0.43 24.35 -14.95
CA SER A 263 1.00 24.28 -16.31
C SER A 263 0.36 23.21 -17.21
N GLY A 264 -0.98 23.06 -17.12
CA GLY A 264 -1.75 22.07 -17.89
C GLY A 264 -1.89 20.70 -17.24
N TYR A 265 -1.31 20.47 -16.06
CA TYR A 265 -1.57 19.30 -15.22
C TYR A 265 -2.68 19.59 -14.21
N HIS A 266 -3.46 18.55 -13.90
CA HIS A 266 -4.51 18.54 -12.89
C HIS A 266 -4.26 17.39 -11.91
N LEU A 267 -4.21 17.75 -10.63
CA LEU A 267 -3.93 16.85 -9.54
C LEU A 267 -5.06 16.94 -8.51
N ILE A 268 -5.39 15.81 -7.91
CA ILE A 268 -6.24 15.75 -6.73
C ILE A 268 -5.40 15.34 -5.53
N VAL A 269 -5.48 16.10 -4.45
CA VAL A 269 -4.89 15.73 -3.16
C VAL A 269 -6.01 15.35 -2.21
N ASP A 270 -5.94 14.11 -1.74
CA ASP A 270 -6.96 13.38 -0.99
C ASP A 270 -8.34 13.31 -1.66
N THR A 271 -9.09 12.28 -1.30
CA THR A 271 -10.44 12.01 -1.78
C THR A 271 -11.34 11.64 -0.61
N ALA A 272 -12.61 12.01 -0.69
CA ALA A 272 -13.59 11.72 0.35
C ALA A 272 -13.65 10.23 0.74
N SER A 273 -14.25 9.94 1.90
CA SER A 273 -14.56 8.57 2.31
C SER A 273 -15.40 7.83 1.27
N ALA A 274 -15.21 6.51 1.18
CA ALA A 274 -15.99 5.64 0.32
C ALA A 274 -17.50 5.72 0.61
N THR A 275 -17.86 6.06 1.86
CA THR A 275 -19.24 6.17 2.34
C THR A 275 -19.74 7.62 2.44
N ASP A 276 -18.90 8.63 2.23
CA ASP A 276 -19.32 10.04 2.25
C ASP A 276 -19.81 10.48 0.87
N ILE A 277 -21.12 10.33 0.65
CA ILE A 277 -21.77 10.73 -0.59
C ILE A 277 -21.76 12.25 -0.77
N SER A 278 -21.85 13.01 0.32
CA SER A 278 -21.95 14.48 0.27
C SER A 278 -20.63 15.10 -0.18
N ALA A 279 -19.51 14.75 0.46
CA ALA A 279 -18.19 15.23 0.04
C ALA A 279 -17.86 14.78 -1.38
N LYS A 280 -18.19 13.52 -1.74
CA LYS A 280 -18.01 13.01 -3.10
C LYS A 280 -18.74 13.87 -4.13
N GLU A 281 -20.01 14.21 -3.89
CA GLU A 281 -20.78 15.07 -4.79
C GLU A 281 -20.23 16.50 -4.86
N GLN A 282 -19.80 17.07 -3.74
CA GLN A 282 -19.16 18.39 -3.69
C GLN A 282 -17.85 18.39 -4.49
N MET A 283 -16.99 17.39 -4.31
CA MET A 283 -15.73 17.22 -5.05
C MET A 283 -15.99 17.15 -6.57
N LEU A 284 -16.92 16.29 -7.01
CA LEU A 284 -17.24 16.13 -8.43
C LEU A 284 -17.90 17.39 -9.02
N ARG A 285 -18.72 18.10 -8.24
CA ARG A 285 -19.30 19.39 -8.64
C ARG A 285 -18.22 20.44 -8.82
N GLY A 286 -17.30 20.59 -7.87
CA GLY A 286 -16.21 21.55 -7.96
C GLY A 286 -15.29 21.28 -9.16
N LEU A 287 -15.02 20.01 -9.47
CA LEU A 287 -14.35 19.62 -10.72
C LEU A 287 -15.13 20.06 -11.96
N SER A 288 -16.45 19.82 -11.99
CA SER A 288 -17.31 20.25 -13.10
C SER A 288 -17.37 21.76 -13.25
N GLU A 289 -17.38 22.52 -12.16
CA GLU A 289 -17.34 24.00 -12.16
C GLU A 289 -16.00 24.52 -12.70
N ALA A 290 -14.91 23.83 -12.38
CA ALA A 290 -13.59 24.04 -12.98
C ALA A 290 -13.50 23.55 -14.45
N LYS A 291 -14.58 22.95 -14.99
CA LYS A 291 -14.65 22.34 -16.33
C LYS A 291 -13.62 21.22 -16.54
N ILE A 292 -13.32 20.48 -15.46
CA ILE A 292 -12.39 19.36 -15.45
C ILE A 292 -13.20 18.07 -15.24
N PHE A 293 -13.03 17.11 -16.14
CA PHE A 293 -13.62 15.79 -15.99
C PHE A 293 -12.67 14.88 -15.19
N PRO A 294 -13.17 13.91 -14.39
CA PRO A 294 -12.31 13.00 -13.63
C PRO A 294 -11.28 12.25 -14.49
N GLY A 295 -11.63 11.93 -15.74
CA GLY A 295 -10.71 11.31 -16.70
C GLY A 295 -9.55 12.20 -17.17
N GLN A 296 -9.56 13.49 -16.83
CA GLN A 296 -8.48 14.47 -17.12
C GLN A 296 -7.55 14.70 -15.92
N ILE A 297 -7.79 14.07 -14.77
CA ILE A 297 -6.86 14.12 -13.63
C ILE A 297 -5.67 13.21 -13.93
N GLN A 298 -4.46 13.76 -13.87
CA GLN A 298 -3.21 13.01 -14.14
C GLN A 298 -2.58 12.44 -12.87
N PHE A 299 -2.81 13.08 -11.72
CA PHE A 299 -2.21 12.67 -10.46
C PHE A 299 -3.25 12.66 -9.35
N VAL A 300 -3.24 11.60 -8.55
CA VAL A 300 -3.96 11.56 -7.27
C VAL A 300 -2.93 11.35 -6.18
N LEU A 301 -2.84 12.30 -5.25
CA LEU A 301 -1.91 12.28 -4.13
C LEU A 301 -2.71 11.97 -2.87
N THR A 302 -2.43 10.85 -2.22
CA THR A 302 -3.06 10.48 -0.95
C THR A 302 -2.07 10.72 0.19
N THR A 303 -2.40 11.66 1.07
CA THR A 303 -1.54 12.06 2.19
C THR A 303 -1.35 10.93 3.19
N HIS A 304 -2.40 10.19 3.53
CA HIS A 304 -2.29 9.05 4.44
C HIS A 304 -3.49 8.10 4.35
N GLY A 305 -3.41 6.98 5.04
CA GLY A 305 -4.30 5.83 4.85
C GLY A 305 -5.59 5.86 5.66
N HIS A 306 -6.00 7.01 6.20
CA HIS A 306 -7.30 7.08 6.88
C HIS A 306 -8.44 7.02 5.86
N PRO A 307 -9.57 6.35 6.20
CA PRO A 307 -10.63 6.05 5.23
C PRO A 307 -11.21 7.27 4.53
N ASP A 308 -11.22 8.41 5.19
CA ASP A 308 -11.79 9.65 4.71
C ASP A 308 -10.87 10.43 3.77
N HIS A 309 -9.59 10.06 3.62
CA HIS A 309 -8.64 10.68 2.69
C HIS A 309 -8.41 9.90 1.38
N MET A 310 -8.83 8.64 1.30
CA MET A 310 -8.51 7.76 0.16
C MET A 310 -9.71 7.02 -0.46
N GLY A 311 -10.91 7.26 0.05
CA GLY A 311 -12.06 6.39 -0.20
C GLY A 311 -12.67 6.47 -1.61
N GLN A 312 -12.41 7.56 -2.36
CA GLN A 312 -13.01 7.81 -3.67
C GLN A 312 -11.97 7.96 -4.80
N ALA A 313 -10.75 7.45 -4.60
CA ALA A 313 -9.68 7.48 -5.60
C ALA A 313 -10.06 6.78 -6.92
N ASN A 314 -11.02 5.85 -6.90
CA ASN A 314 -11.52 5.11 -8.05
C ASN A 314 -12.22 5.97 -9.13
N PHE A 315 -12.59 7.22 -8.82
CA PHE A 315 -13.10 8.16 -9.85
C PHE A 315 -12.03 8.61 -10.84
N PHE A 316 -10.75 8.41 -10.51
CA PHE A 316 -9.62 8.88 -11.31
C PHE A 316 -8.78 7.69 -11.82
N PRO A 317 -9.36 6.72 -12.55
CA PRO A 317 -8.67 5.49 -12.94
C PRO A 317 -7.53 5.71 -13.93
N ASN A 318 -7.51 6.86 -14.63
CA ASN A 318 -6.46 7.23 -15.58
C ASN A 318 -5.28 7.96 -14.92
N ALA A 319 -5.42 8.35 -13.65
CA ALA A 319 -4.39 9.07 -12.92
C ALA A 319 -3.29 8.11 -12.44
N ARG A 320 -2.09 8.65 -12.26
CA ARG A 320 -1.04 8.04 -11.42
C ARG A 320 -1.41 8.30 -9.97
N HIS A 321 -1.52 7.24 -9.17
CA HIS A 321 -1.88 7.36 -7.76
C HIS A 321 -0.64 7.28 -6.90
N PHE A 322 -0.49 8.19 -5.95
CA PHE A 322 0.64 8.27 -5.04
C PHE A 322 0.16 8.05 -3.62
N PHE A 323 0.81 7.13 -2.92
CA PHE A 323 0.52 6.86 -1.51
C PHE A 323 1.82 6.49 -0.80
N ALA A 324 2.20 7.28 0.20
CA ALA A 324 3.53 7.21 0.80
C ALA A 324 4.64 7.27 -0.28
N SER A 325 5.60 6.34 -0.26
CA SER A 325 6.67 6.22 -1.25
C SER A 325 6.33 5.34 -2.46
N TYR A 326 5.04 5.06 -2.69
CA TYR A 326 4.55 4.29 -3.82
C TYR A 326 3.83 5.16 -4.83
N GLU A 327 4.06 4.86 -6.10
CA GLU A 327 3.19 5.23 -7.21
C GLU A 327 2.54 3.96 -7.74
N TYR A 328 1.26 4.03 -8.11
CA TYR A 328 0.56 2.90 -8.69
C TYR A 328 -0.44 3.29 -9.79
N THR A 329 -0.66 2.34 -10.69
CA THR A 329 -1.67 2.40 -11.76
C THR A 329 -2.14 0.99 -12.08
N GLY A 330 -3.45 0.74 -11.99
CA GLY A 330 -3.99 -0.62 -12.03
C GLY A 330 -3.39 -1.47 -10.92
N ASN A 331 -2.80 -2.62 -11.28
CA ASN A 331 -2.14 -3.52 -10.34
C ASN A 331 -0.60 -3.36 -10.31
N ASN A 332 -0.07 -2.33 -10.97
CA ASN A 332 1.36 -2.06 -11.01
C ASN A 332 1.71 -1.04 -9.95
N TYR A 333 2.67 -1.38 -9.10
CA TYR A 333 3.19 -0.53 -8.03
C TYR A 333 4.69 -0.35 -8.23
N ILE A 334 5.16 0.88 -8.17
CA ILE A 334 6.58 1.23 -8.23
C ILE A 334 6.95 2.08 -7.03
N ARG A 335 8.20 1.98 -6.59
CA ARG A 335 8.75 2.88 -5.56
C ARG A 335 9.14 4.20 -6.22
N THR A 336 8.83 5.30 -5.57
CA THR A 336 9.20 6.64 -6.03
C THR A 336 10.54 7.08 -5.44
N GLU A 337 11.02 8.26 -5.84
CA GLU A 337 12.22 8.92 -5.31
C GLU A 337 12.14 9.13 -3.78
N LEU A 338 10.92 9.13 -3.20
CA LEU A 338 10.69 9.26 -1.77
C LEU A 338 11.25 8.10 -0.93
N TYR A 339 11.71 7.01 -1.55
CA TYR A 339 12.42 5.96 -0.82
C TYR A 339 13.83 6.39 -0.39
N THR A 340 14.46 7.30 -1.14
CA THR A 340 15.84 7.75 -0.93
C THR A 340 15.98 9.25 -0.69
N SER A 341 14.93 10.02 -0.97
CA SER A 341 14.91 11.48 -0.92
C SER A 341 13.75 11.96 -0.07
N ASP A 342 13.91 13.12 0.57
CA ASP A 342 12.89 13.68 1.46
C ASP A 342 11.67 14.24 0.69
N ALA A 343 11.84 14.58 -0.58
CA ALA A 343 10.79 15.10 -1.45
C ALA A 343 11.05 14.67 -2.90
N MET A 344 9.99 14.61 -3.70
CA MET A 344 10.05 14.39 -5.14
C MET A 344 9.33 15.50 -5.88
N ARG A 345 9.78 15.83 -7.08
CA ARG A 345 9.18 16.90 -7.89
C ARG A 345 8.19 16.32 -8.89
N LEU A 346 6.91 16.72 -8.79
CA LEU A 346 5.85 16.26 -9.69
C LEU A 346 5.76 17.13 -10.95
N THR A 347 5.85 18.45 -10.77
CA THR A 347 5.78 19.44 -11.85
C THR A 347 6.79 20.56 -11.59
N ARG A 348 6.77 21.63 -12.41
CA ARG A 348 7.63 22.79 -12.16
C ARG A 348 7.35 23.41 -10.78
N ASN A 349 6.09 23.50 -10.38
CA ASN A 349 5.71 24.22 -9.17
C ASN A 349 5.23 23.31 -8.03
N ILE A 350 5.24 21.98 -8.21
CA ILE A 350 4.73 21.04 -7.21
C ILE A 350 5.83 20.08 -6.76
N GLU A 351 6.13 20.15 -5.47
CA GLU A 351 6.92 19.15 -4.74
C GLU A 351 5.98 18.30 -3.87
N TYR A 352 6.32 17.02 -3.71
CA TYR A 352 5.55 16.06 -2.94
C TYR A 352 6.45 15.33 -1.95
N ASP A 353 6.11 15.35 -0.68
CA ASP A 353 6.78 14.63 0.42
C ASP A 353 5.76 13.88 1.29
N VAL A 354 4.70 13.35 0.66
CA VAL A 354 3.43 12.92 1.27
C VAL A 354 2.46 14.08 1.54
N SER A 355 2.98 15.30 1.72
CA SER A 355 2.23 16.55 1.52
C SER A 355 2.49 17.10 0.12
N ALA A 356 1.59 17.91 -0.43
CA ALA A 356 1.82 18.64 -1.68
C ALA A 356 2.21 20.09 -1.38
N ILE A 357 3.43 20.48 -1.75
CA ILE A 357 3.94 21.84 -1.63
C ILE A 357 3.86 22.51 -3.00
N VAL A 358 2.96 23.50 -3.12
CA VAL A 358 2.65 24.18 -4.37
C VAL A 358 3.24 25.59 -4.33
N HIS A 359 4.22 25.85 -5.17
CA HIS A 359 4.92 27.12 -5.29
C HIS A 359 4.24 28.05 -6.30
N ASN A 360 4.51 29.36 -6.18
CA ASN A 360 4.10 30.37 -7.14
C ASN A 360 2.58 30.44 -7.38
N VAL A 361 1.78 30.16 -6.35
CA VAL A 361 0.32 30.31 -6.40
C VAL A 361 -0.02 31.81 -6.38
N PRO A 362 -0.76 32.33 -7.37
CA PRO A 362 -1.15 33.73 -7.43
C PRO A 362 -1.82 34.18 -6.13
N ASP A 363 -1.39 35.34 -5.63
CA ASP A 363 -1.89 35.98 -4.40
C ASP A 363 -1.69 35.17 -3.10
N LYS A 364 -1.09 33.98 -3.17
CA LYS A 364 -0.86 33.09 -2.00
C LYS A 364 0.59 32.66 -1.79
N GLY A 365 1.48 32.79 -2.78
CA GLY A 365 2.87 32.37 -2.64
C GLY A 365 3.01 30.85 -2.61
N ILE A 366 3.40 30.30 -1.45
CA ILE A 366 3.53 28.84 -1.25
C ILE A 366 2.31 28.30 -0.50
N VAL A 367 1.59 27.35 -1.09
CA VAL A 367 0.46 26.65 -0.46
C VAL A 367 0.87 25.22 -0.16
N ALA A 368 0.71 24.78 1.09
CA ALA A 368 0.95 23.40 1.51
C ALA A 368 -0.38 22.67 1.74
N VAL A 369 -0.60 21.57 1.03
CA VAL A 369 -1.74 20.66 1.25
C VAL A 369 -1.23 19.45 2.03
N VAL A 370 -1.64 19.33 3.29
CA VAL A 370 -0.86 18.57 4.29
C VAL A 370 -1.63 17.45 5.00
N GLY A 371 -2.90 17.24 4.65
CA GLY A 371 -3.76 16.27 5.32
C GLY A 371 -3.77 16.48 6.83
N ASP A 372 -3.72 15.38 7.57
CA ASP A 372 -3.81 15.37 9.03
C ASP A 372 -2.54 15.83 9.75
N LEU A 373 -1.53 16.34 9.03
CA LEU A 373 -0.44 17.06 9.70
C LEU A 373 -0.96 18.28 10.44
N PHE A 374 -2.06 18.89 9.95
CA PHE A 374 -2.84 19.92 10.64
C PHE A 374 -4.33 19.61 10.47
N TYR A 375 -5.07 19.47 11.57
CA TYR A 375 -6.53 19.26 11.47
C TYR A 375 -7.25 20.52 10.99
N SER A 376 -6.89 21.69 11.51
CA SER A 376 -7.55 22.95 11.18
C SER A 376 -6.67 24.16 11.54
N LYS A 377 -7.15 25.37 11.21
CA LYS A 377 -6.51 26.62 11.67
C LYS A 377 -6.42 26.68 13.20
N GLN A 378 -7.48 26.30 13.90
CA GLN A 378 -7.52 26.30 15.36
C GLN A 378 -6.50 25.32 15.97
N ASP A 379 -6.30 24.17 15.33
CA ASP A 379 -5.25 23.22 15.70
C ASP A 379 -3.84 23.82 15.51
N ALA A 380 -3.61 24.53 14.40
CA ALA A 380 -2.35 25.24 14.16
C ALA A 380 -2.07 26.32 15.21
N GLU A 381 -3.09 27.09 15.60
CA GLU A 381 -2.98 28.16 16.62
C GLU A 381 -2.79 27.63 18.04
N SER A 382 -3.33 26.44 18.34
CA SER A 382 -3.21 25.78 19.64
C SER A 382 -1.99 24.87 19.76
N ASN A 383 -0.99 25.06 18.89
CA ASN A 383 0.24 24.27 18.85
C ASN A 383 0.00 22.75 18.77
N GLY A 384 -1.03 22.31 18.06
CA GLY A 384 -1.28 20.87 17.86
C GLY A 384 -1.80 20.13 19.10
N THR A 385 -2.43 20.83 20.06
CA THR A 385 -2.84 20.20 21.33
C THR A 385 -3.83 19.04 21.13
N GLU A 386 -4.79 19.20 20.22
CA GLU A 386 -5.74 18.13 19.88
C GLU A 386 -5.08 17.08 18.99
N TRP A 387 -4.42 17.50 17.90
CA TRP A 387 -3.69 16.60 17.00
C TRP A 387 -2.70 15.67 17.71
N ASN A 388 -1.98 16.17 18.72
CA ASN A 388 -0.98 15.42 19.47
C ASN A 388 -1.56 14.22 20.24
N LYS A 389 -2.86 14.22 20.55
CA LYS A 389 -3.51 13.10 21.25
C LYS A 389 -3.59 11.85 20.38
N ASP A 390 -3.70 12.03 19.06
CA ASP A 390 -3.89 10.94 18.09
C ASP A 390 -2.65 10.70 17.22
N ALA A 391 -1.66 11.58 17.28
CA ALA A 391 -0.46 11.51 16.46
C ALA A 391 0.33 10.22 16.73
N TRP A 392 0.53 9.41 15.68
CA TRP A 392 1.33 8.18 15.74
C TRP A 392 2.75 8.42 16.29
N ASN A 393 3.38 9.53 15.88
CA ASN A 393 4.67 9.97 16.41
C ASN A 393 4.68 11.50 16.54
N PRO A 394 4.35 12.03 17.74
CA PRO A 394 4.31 13.47 17.96
C PRO A 394 5.63 14.18 17.67
N LEU A 395 6.76 13.56 18.01
CA LEU A 395 8.06 14.20 17.85
C LEU A 395 8.40 14.46 16.38
N VAL A 396 8.13 13.48 15.51
CA VAL A 396 8.31 13.63 14.07
C VAL A 396 7.29 14.61 13.51
N GLY A 397 6.02 14.48 13.90
CA GLY A 397 4.98 15.38 13.40
C GLY A 397 5.22 16.84 13.81
N TYR A 398 5.69 17.15 15.03
CA TYR A 398 6.07 18.52 15.40
C TYR A 398 7.21 19.08 14.53
N ARG A 399 8.18 18.26 14.12
CA ARG A 399 9.24 18.68 13.19
C ARG A 399 8.68 19.01 11.81
N ASN A 400 7.76 18.18 11.31
CA ASN A 400 7.12 18.40 10.01
C ASN A 400 6.17 19.61 10.04
N ARG A 401 5.39 19.77 11.11
CA ARG A 401 4.57 20.97 11.35
C ARG A 401 5.41 22.23 11.37
N LYS A 402 6.58 22.20 12.04
CA LYS A 402 7.55 23.31 12.01
C LYS A 402 8.02 23.60 10.59
N LYS A 403 8.44 22.58 9.83
CA LYS A 403 8.90 22.74 8.44
C LYS A 403 7.86 23.47 7.60
N VAL A 404 6.62 22.97 7.59
CA VAL A 404 5.50 23.57 6.86
C VAL A 404 5.23 25.00 7.31
N LEU A 405 5.09 25.25 8.62
CA LEU A 405 4.77 26.59 9.14
C LEU A 405 5.87 27.61 8.87
N CYS A 406 7.13 27.19 8.77
CA CYS A 406 8.24 28.09 8.50
C CYS A 406 8.42 28.38 7.01
N GLU A 407 8.04 27.45 6.12
CA GLU A 407 8.28 27.56 4.68
C GLU A 407 7.05 28.05 3.90
N ALA A 408 5.88 27.47 4.13
CA ALA A 408 4.65 27.81 3.42
C ALA A 408 4.10 29.18 3.83
N ASP A 409 3.18 29.72 3.02
CA ASP A 409 2.41 30.94 3.30
C ASP A 409 0.95 30.59 3.65
N TRP A 410 0.41 29.54 3.04
CA TRP A 410 -0.94 29.03 3.27
C TRP A 410 -0.93 27.53 3.50
N ILE A 411 -1.91 27.04 4.27
CA ILE A 411 -2.12 25.61 4.54
C ILE A 411 -3.54 25.21 4.16
N VAL A 412 -3.68 24.12 3.42
CA VAL A 412 -4.92 23.35 3.33
C VAL A 412 -4.82 22.20 4.34
N PRO A 413 -5.56 22.25 5.46
CA PRO A 413 -5.51 21.22 6.50
C PRO A 413 -6.39 20.01 6.16
N GLY A 414 -6.28 18.92 6.92
CA GLY A 414 -7.09 17.70 6.73
C GLY A 414 -8.58 17.90 7.03
N HIS A 415 -8.94 18.70 8.03
CA HIS A 415 -10.30 18.83 8.57
C HIS A 415 -10.73 20.29 8.83
N GLY A 416 -10.46 21.18 7.90
CA GLY A 416 -10.87 22.58 8.01
C GLY A 416 -10.67 23.37 6.73
N GLU A 417 -11.02 24.65 6.77
CA GLU A 417 -10.80 25.56 5.66
C GLU A 417 -9.32 25.91 5.51
N MET A 418 -8.88 26.12 4.26
CA MET A 418 -7.57 26.66 3.93
C MET A 418 -7.34 28.01 4.62
N PHE A 419 -6.16 28.22 5.19
CA PHE A 419 -5.84 29.42 5.96
C PHE A 419 -4.43 29.94 5.72
N GLU A 420 -4.26 31.26 5.89
CA GLU A 420 -2.97 31.93 5.87
C GLU A 420 -2.21 31.69 7.18
N ILE A 421 -0.91 31.40 7.06
CA ILE A 421 -0.02 31.22 8.21
C ILE A 421 0.30 32.59 8.83
N THR A 422 -0.18 32.82 10.04
CA THR A 422 0.04 34.08 10.76
C THR A 422 1.42 34.15 11.42
N SER A 423 1.87 35.37 11.71
CA SER A 423 3.09 35.61 12.51
C SER A 423 3.03 34.94 13.88
N GLY A 424 1.84 34.84 14.49
CA GLY A 424 1.64 34.15 15.77
C GLY A 424 1.95 32.66 15.67
N MET A 425 1.46 31.99 14.62
CA MET A 425 1.76 30.57 14.36
C MET A 425 3.27 30.34 14.16
N ARG A 426 3.95 31.23 13.42
CA ARG A 426 5.41 31.16 13.22
C ARG A 426 6.20 31.34 14.52
N GLN A 427 5.72 32.18 15.43
CA GLN A 427 6.35 32.40 16.73
C GLN A 427 6.25 31.18 17.64
N ILE A 428 5.09 30.50 17.67
CA ILE A 428 4.89 29.25 18.44
C ILE A 428 5.99 28.22 18.10
N TYR A 429 6.30 28.09 16.80
CA TYR A 429 7.28 27.12 16.29
C TYR A 429 8.71 27.66 16.18
N LYS A 430 8.97 28.89 16.65
CA LYS A 430 10.27 29.57 16.59
C LYS A 430 10.87 29.53 15.18
N CYS A 431 10.08 29.93 14.20
CA CYS A 431 10.54 30.00 12.82
C CYS A 431 11.62 31.08 12.65
N PRO A 432 12.61 30.87 11.76
CA PRO A 432 13.51 31.93 11.37
C PRO A 432 12.74 33.05 10.65
N PRO A 433 13.22 34.31 10.67
CA PRO A 433 12.63 35.38 9.88
C PRO A 433 12.61 34.98 8.40
N LYS A 434 11.46 35.09 7.72
CA LYS A 434 11.41 34.97 6.25
C LYS A 434 12.26 36.09 5.65
N ALA A 435 13.14 35.77 4.71
CA ALA A 435 13.89 36.78 3.98
C ALA A 435 12.90 37.70 3.26
N THR A 436 12.85 38.98 3.66
CA THR A 436 11.97 39.97 3.03
C THR A 436 12.47 40.20 1.61
N THR A 437 11.86 39.53 0.62
CA THR A 437 12.06 39.89 -0.77
C THR A 437 11.32 41.20 -0.98
N THR A 438 12.04 42.32 -0.84
CA THR A 438 11.56 43.61 -1.34
C THR A 438 11.40 43.44 -2.84
N VAL A 439 10.15 43.32 -3.29
CA VAL A 439 9.81 43.45 -4.70
C VAL A 439 10.14 44.89 -5.06
N ALA A 440 11.34 45.11 -5.62
CA ALA A 440 11.63 46.35 -6.30
C ALA A 440 10.63 46.45 -7.46
N THR A 441 9.76 47.45 -7.37
CA THR A 441 8.87 47.86 -8.46
C THR A 441 9.72 48.00 -9.73
N PRO A 442 9.45 47.26 -10.83
CA PRO A 442 10.21 47.43 -12.04
C PRO A 442 9.93 48.84 -12.56
N THR A 443 10.94 49.70 -12.44
CA THR A 443 10.93 51.02 -13.06
C THR A 443 10.99 50.78 -14.56
N ALA A 444 10.00 51.29 -15.28
CA ALA A 444 9.91 51.17 -16.73
C ALA A 444 11.20 51.69 -17.38
N MET A 445 11.90 50.82 -18.11
CA MET A 445 12.98 51.25 -18.99
C MET A 445 12.39 51.83 -20.29
N PRO A 446 12.86 52.99 -20.77
CA PRO A 446 12.37 53.56 -22.02
C PRO A 446 12.97 52.79 -23.21
N TYR A 447 12.09 52.37 -24.12
CA TYR A 447 12.48 51.85 -25.42
C TYR A 447 13.18 52.96 -26.23
N THR A 448 14.36 52.64 -26.76
CA THR A 448 15.01 53.43 -27.81
C THR A 448 15.11 52.58 -29.07
N GLU A 449 14.41 53.02 -30.12
CA GLU A 449 14.64 52.59 -31.49
C GLU A 449 15.95 53.21 -32.00
N GLN A 450 16.82 52.40 -32.60
CA GLN A 450 17.50 52.67 -33.89
C GLN A 450 18.64 51.66 -34.13
N GLY A 451 18.75 51.19 -35.38
CA GLY A 451 20.05 50.80 -35.94
C GLY A 451 20.11 49.46 -36.67
N VAL A 452 19.66 49.45 -37.92
CA VAL A 452 19.93 48.46 -38.97
C VAL A 452 21.43 48.21 -39.15
N LEU A 453 21.85 46.97 -39.38
CA LEU A 453 22.91 46.64 -40.35
C LEU A 453 22.81 45.19 -40.85
N GLU A 454 22.96 45.10 -42.16
CA GLU A 454 22.69 44.01 -43.09
C GLU A 454 23.76 42.89 -43.15
N ASN A 455 23.28 41.74 -43.65
CA ASN A 455 23.92 40.77 -44.56
C ASN A 455 25.19 40.01 -44.13
N ASN A 456 25.10 38.67 -44.13
CA ASN A 456 25.77 37.89 -45.19
C ASN A 456 25.24 36.45 -45.32
N ILE A 457 25.20 36.05 -46.59
CA ILE A 457 24.49 34.93 -47.20
C ILE A 457 25.53 33.92 -47.75
N LEU A 458 25.23 32.61 -47.57
CA LEU A 458 25.61 31.42 -48.38
C LEU A 458 27.04 30.81 -48.28
N PRO A 459 27.25 29.52 -48.66
CA PRO A 459 26.38 28.67 -49.50
C PRO A 459 26.07 27.22 -49.07
N VAL A 460 24.98 26.75 -49.67
CA VAL A 460 24.61 25.35 -49.91
C VAL A 460 25.58 24.69 -50.90
N ALA A 461 25.95 23.44 -50.66
CA ALA A 461 26.52 22.55 -51.67
C ALA A 461 25.56 21.39 -51.98
N THR A 462 25.40 21.11 -53.27
CA THR A 462 24.43 20.25 -53.93
C THR A 462 25.05 18.92 -54.37
N GLY A 463 24.20 17.89 -54.56
CA GLY A 463 24.46 16.70 -55.40
C GLY A 463 23.88 15.43 -54.77
N PHE A 464 23.11 14.55 -55.43
CA PHE A 464 22.65 14.42 -56.82
C PHE A 464 21.51 13.34 -56.85
N ARG A 465 20.51 13.52 -57.74
CA ARG A 465 19.52 12.58 -58.39
C ARG A 465 19.33 11.14 -57.83
N GLY A 466 18.15 10.51 -57.83
CA GLY A 466 16.84 10.75 -58.46
C GLY A 466 15.98 9.46 -58.48
N SER A 467 14.74 9.56 -59.00
CA SER A 467 13.67 8.53 -59.17
C SER A 467 12.73 8.36 -57.97
N GLY A 468 11.40 8.51 -58.02
CA GLY A 468 10.45 8.70 -59.11
C GLY A 468 9.11 8.02 -58.71
N ASN A 469 8.00 8.78 -58.78
CA ASN A 469 6.57 8.35 -58.73
C ASN A 469 6.06 7.76 -57.39
N ALA A 470 4.83 7.97 -56.90
CA ALA A 470 3.60 8.52 -57.46
C ALA A 470 2.72 9.16 -56.37
N LEU A 471 1.98 10.19 -56.77
CA LEU A 471 0.84 10.80 -56.08
C LEU A 471 -0.35 9.83 -56.06
N HIS A 472 -1.13 9.82 -54.99
CA HIS A 472 -2.59 9.82 -55.08
C HIS A 472 -3.21 10.43 -53.82
N SER A 473 -3.78 11.62 -53.99
CA SER A 473 -4.77 12.21 -53.11
C SER A 473 -6.09 11.46 -53.25
N PHE A 474 -6.86 11.31 -52.18
CA PHE A 474 -8.32 11.39 -52.27
C PHE A 474 -8.88 12.14 -51.05
N SER A 475 -9.41 13.31 -51.37
CA SER A 475 -10.29 14.12 -50.53
C SER A 475 -11.72 13.77 -50.90
N SER A 476 -12.61 13.64 -49.91
CA SER A 476 -14.03 13.89 -50.12
C SER A 476 -14.67 14.39 -48.83
N LYS A 477 -14.97 15.69 -48.82
CA LYS A 477 -16.05 16.33 -48.07
C LYS A 477 -17.39 15.68 -48.44
N MET A 478 -18.33 15.60 -47.49
CA MET A 478 -19.74 15.89 -47.74
C MET A 478 -20.43 16.34 -46.44
N ASP A 479 -21.20 17.43 -46.56
CA ASP A 479 -21.86 18.20 -45.53
C ASP A 479 -23.28 17.69 -45.17
N PHE A 480 -23.68 18.00 -43.93
CA PHE A 480 -25.01 18.36 -43.39
C PHE A 480 -26.32 17.86 -44.04
N SER A 481 -27.19 17.25 -43.22
CA SER A 481 -28.50 17.79 -42.77
C SER A 481 -29.39 16.68 -42.18
N GLY A 482 -30.24 17.02 -41.19
CA GLY A 482 -31.29 16.12 -40.70
C GLY A 482 -31.63 16.29 -39.22
N SER A 483 -32.38 17.33 -38.91
CA SER A 483 -33.13 17.50 -37.66
C SER A 483 -34.35 16.58 -37.64
N GLU A 484 -34.59 15.85 -36.55
CA GLU A 484 -35.95 15.47 -36.16
C GLU A 484 -36.06 15.23 -34.65
N SER A 485 -36.90 16.04 -34.02
CA SER A 485 -37.35 15.94 -32.63
C SER A 485 -38.57 15.03 -32.56
N ILE A 486 -38.61 14.06 -31.63
CA ILE A 486 -39.87 13.47 -31.16
C ILE A 486 -39.83 13.32 -29.64
N ASN A 487 -40.78 14.03 -29.01
CA ASN A 487 -41.24 13.95 -27.62
C ASN A 487 -41.88 12.57 -27.33
N GLY A 488 -41.73 12.04 -26.10
CA GLY A 488 -42.54 10.88 -25.70
C GLY A 488 -42.28 10.25 -24.32
N ASN A 489 -42.81 10.89 -23.29
CA ASN A 489 -43.43 10.31 -22.08
C ASN A 489 -42.71 9.28 -21.17
N ILE A 490 -42.53 9.78 -19.95
CA ILE A 490 -42.47 9.12 -18.63
C ILE A 490 -43.50 7.99 -18.48
N LYS A 491 -43.04 6.83 -17.97
CA LYS A 491 -43.83 5.98 -17.05
C LYS A 491 -42.91 5.36 -15.99
N SER A 492 -43.23 5.64 -14.73
CA SER A 492 -42.72 4.96 -13.55
C SER A 492 -43.44 3.62 -13.34
N THR A 493 -42.72 2.62 -12.84
CA THR A 493 -43.30 1.50 -12.08
C THR A 493 -42.30 1.04 -11.02
N ASN A 494 -42.78 0.98 -9.78
CA ASN A 494 -42.07 0.57 -8.57
C ASN A 494 -41.98 -0.96 -8.42
N GLY A 495 -40.78 -1.46 -8.07
CA GLY A 495 -40.45 -2.61 -7.19
C GLY A 495 -40.74 -4.05 -7.66
N PRO A 496 -40.23 -5.11 -6.96
CA PRO A 496 -39.35 -5.16 -5.78
C PRO A 496 -38.12 -6.12 -5.88
N LEU A 497 -37.29 -6.04 -4.83
CA LEU A 497 -36.22 -6.94 -4.33
C LEU A 497 -36.40 -8.46 -4.57
N TYR A 498 -35.34 -9.20 -4.94
CA TYR A 498 -34.69 -10.30 -4.17
C TYR A 498 -33.64 -11.09 -5.00
N ASP A 499 -32.46 -11.26 -4.39
CA ASP A 499 -31.50 -12.39 -4.35
C ASP A 499 -30.94 -13.17 -5.57
N ALA A 500 -29.60 -13.15 -5.59
CA ALA A 500 -28.67 -14.30 -5.56
C ALA A 500 -27.98 -14.83 -6.83
N ILE A 501 -26.75 -15.33 -6.55
CA ILE A 501 -25.84 -16.26 -7.29
C ILE A 501 -24.67 -15.53 -7.98
N SER A 502 -23.50 -15.42 -7.35
CA SER A 502 -22.42 -16.42 -7.13
C SER A 502 -21.65 -16.83 -8.39
N ARG A 503 -20.31 -16.81 -8.25
CA ARG A 503 -19.22 -17.46 -9.03
C ARG A 503 -18.44 -16.53 -9.96
N GLY A 504 -17.15 -16.40 -9.65
CA GLY A 504 -16.10 -15.69 -10.36
C GLY A 504 -15.00 -15.32 -9.39
#